data_AF-A0A662Z2W0-F1
#
_entry.id   AF-A0A662Z2W0-F1
#
_cell.length_a   1.000
_cell.length_b   1.000
_cell.length_c   1.000
_cell.angle_alpha   90.00
_cell.angle_beta   90.00
_cell.angle_gamma   90.00
#
_symmetry.space_group_name_H-M   'P 1'
#
loop_
_entity.id
_entity.type
_entity.pdbx_description
1 polymer ?
#
loop_
_entity_poly.entity_id
_entity_poly.type
_entity_poly.pdbx_seq_one_letter_code
_entity_poly.pdbx_strand_id
1 'polypeptide(L)'
;MKRLKSTLALSLMLLGDGVFLSQTADAQEQGGDVIVSINSDVVSMDPHGSNDVPSNQMRTTLYEGLVKLDENMEIQPLLASEWEAVDDTTCVFNLREGVTFHDGTEFNAEVVKANLDRVLDPNFASERAFLYTAVESVNIIDEYIVEIVTSYPYSPLLEHLSHDGGGMMSQDLIEADYENALEQAGVELSLEEYYELCEDGGSDNALVPLFHSDSLGDVGNRSFYVSEELDALLDAGKEEVDDDAREQIYKDAAQIIVEDAPAIFVRHGEYLNAYRTELQNVQMDRFNNINFKDLYFE
;
A
#
# COMPACT_ATOMS: atom_id res chain seq x y z
N MET A 1 18.51 -9.92 -44.85
CA MET A 1 19.47 -9.05 -45.60
C MET A 1 18.88 -8.70 -46.96
N LYS A 2 19.14 -7.45 -47.41
CA LYS A 2 18.90 -6.82 -48.73
C LYS A 2 17.52 -6.19 -49.02
N ARG A 3 17.47 -4.89 -48.72
CA ARG A 3 16.77 -3.86 -49.52
C ARG A 3 17.42 -3.72 -50.91
N LEU A 4 16.66 -3.30 -51.92
CA LEU A 4 17.03 -2.39 -53.04
C LEU A 4 15.70 -2.02 -53.75
N LYS A 5 15.17 -0.77 -53.69
CA LYS A 5 15.40 0.37 -54.61
C LYS A 5 15.44 -0.07 -56.10
N SER A 6 14.73 0.47 -57.08
CA SER A 6 14.05 1.77 -57.30
C SER A 6 13.57 1.81 -58.76
N THR A 7 12.46 2.46 -59.10
CA THR A 7 12.23 2.93 -60.49
C THR A 7 11.43 4.25 -60.49
N LEU A 8 12.12 5.31 -60.90
CA LEU A 8 11.65 6.59 -61.49
C LEU A 8 10.59 6.33 -62.58
N ALA A 9 9.72 7.22 -63.04
CA ALA A 9 9.39 8.63 -62.83
C ALA A 9 8.09 8.86 -63.61
N LEU A 10 7.23 9.79 -63.20
CA LEU A 10 6.68 10.75 -64.15
C LEU A 10 6.10 11.96 -63.42
N SER A 11 6.81 13.08 -63.55
CA SER A 11 6.34 14.42 -63.25
C SER A 11 5.27 14.82 -64.27
N LEU A 12 4.07 15.14 -63.79
CA LEU A 12 3.09 15.92 -64.54
C LEU A 12 2.75 17.17 -63.73
N MET A 13 3.32 18.31 -64.15
CA MET A 13 2.84 19.64 -63.77
C MET A 13 1.53 19.91 -64.50
N LEU A 14 0.45 20.11 -63.75
CA LEU A 14 -0.73 20.84 -64.21
C LEU A 14 -1.02 21.93 -63.18
N LEU A 15 -0.70 23.17 -63.56
CA LEU A 15 -1.22 24.40 -62.97
C LEU A 15 -2.64 24.61 -63.51
N GLY A 16 -3.61 24.84 -62.63
CA GLY A 16 -4.96 25.24 -63.02
C GLY A 16 -5.99 25.12 -61.90
N ASP A 17 -6.12 26.21 -61.13
CA ASP A 17 -7.29 26.68 -60.40
C ASP A 17 -8.20 25.68 -59.66
N GLY A 18 -7.99 25.61 -58.35
CA GLY A 18 -9.06 26.05 -57.43
C GLY A 18 -10.23 25.10 -57.19
N VAL A 19 -9.97 23.91 -56.65
CA VAL A 19 -10.82 23.30 -55.62
C VAL A 19 -9.89 22.59 -54.63
N PHE A 20 -9.56 23.23 -53.51
CA PHE A 20 -9.09 22.50 -52.33
C PHE A 20 -10.28 21.66 -51.87
N LEU A 21 -10.29 20.37 -52.21
CA LEU A 21 -11.05 19.38 -51.47
C LEU A 21 -10.49 19.41 -50.05
N SER A 22 -11.14 20.19 -49.19
CA SER A 22 -11.03 20.05 -47.75
C SER A 22 -11.27 18.57 -47.47
N GLN A 23 -10.21 17.84 -47.13
CA GLN A 23 -10.38 16.64 -46.32
C GLN A 23 -11.13 17.11 -45.10
N THR A 24 -12.44 16.83 -45.08
CA THR A 24 -13.20 16.81 -43.85
C THR A 24 -12.46 15.82 -42.97
N ALA A 25 -11.76 16.34 -41.97
CA ALA A 25 -11.34 15.51 -40.85
C ALA A 25 -12.58 14.72 -40.42
N ASP A 26 -12.49 13.39 -40.49
CA ASP A 26 -13.51 12.53 -39.92
C ASP A 26 -13.75 13.04 -38.50
N ALA A 27 -14.98 13.49 -38.25
CA ALA A 27 -15.41 13.86 -36.93
C ALA A 27 -15.18 12.64 -36.06
N GLN A 28 -14.27 12.74 -35.10
CA GLN A 28 -14.08 11.76 -34.04
C GLN A 28 -15.47 11.47 -33.47
N GLU A 29 -15.97 10.24 -33.65
CA GLU A 29 -17.29 9.86 -33.19
C GLU A 29 -17.40 10.23 -31.71
N GLN A 30 -18.34 11.11 -31.39
CA GLN A 30 -18.60 11.53 -30.02
C GLN A 30 -19.03 10.28 -29.25
N GLY A 31 -18.28 9.91 -28.20
CA GLY A 31 -18.56 8.73 -27.39
C GLY A 31 -20.01 8.68 -26.87
N GLY A 32 -20.49 7.48 -26.56
CA GLY A 32 -21.85 7.24 -26.06
C GLY A 32 -21.90 6.83 -24.59
N ASP A 33 -23.10 6.77 -24.04
CA ASP A 33 -23.34 6.32 -22.67
C ASP A 33 -23.33 4.79 -22.56
N VAL A 34 -22.62 4.25 -21.57
CA VAL A 34 -22.66 2.83 -21.21
C VAL A 34 -23.40 2.68 -19.88
N ILE A 35 -24.46 1.86 -19.85
CA ILE A 35 -25.23 1.56 -18.64
C ILE A 35 -24.93 0.12 -18.23
N VAL A 36 -24.34 -0.05 -17.05
CA VAL A 36 -23.98 -1.36 -16.48
C VAL A 36 -24.79 -1.59 -15.19
N SER A 37 -25.31 -2.80 -15.01
CA SER A 37 -25.95 -3.22 -13.76
C SER A 37 -24.95 -3.92 -12.88
N ILE A 38 -24.76 -3.42 -11.66
CA ILE A 38 -23.98 -4.08 -10.60
C ILE A 38 -24.92 -4.84 -9.66
N ASN A 39 -24.41 -5.89 -9.02
CA ASN A 39 -25.19 -6.83 -8.20
C ASN A 39 -25.47 -6.33 -6.77
N SER A 40 -24.76 -5.29 -6.33
CA SER A 40 -25.00 -4.57 -5.07
C SER A 40 -24.33 -3.20 -5.12
N ASP A 41 -24.59 -2.39 -4.09
CA ASP A 41 -24.01 -1.05 -3.97
C ASP A 41 -22.49 -1.10 -3.74
N VAL A 42 -21.79 -0.09 -4.24
CA VAL A 42 -20.37 0.18 -3.94
C VAL A 42 -20.27 0.71 -2.52
N VAL A 43 -19.39 0.13 -1.72
CA VAL A 43 -19.22 0.52 -0.30
C VAL A 43 -18.01 1.42 -0.08
N SER A 44 -16.99 1.38 -0.94
CA SER A 44 -15.85 2.28 -0.88
C SER A 44 -15.19 2.51 -2.24
N MET A 45 -14.78 3.74 -2.50
CA MET A 45 -13.98 4.12 -3.67
C MET A 45 -12.48 4.19 -3.36
N ASP A 46 -12.07 3.94 -2.11
CA ASP A 46 -10.67 3.81 -1.73
C ASP A 46 -10.18 2.39 -2.10
N PRO A 47 -9.13 2.24 -2.94
CA PRO A 47 -8.55 0.94 -3.30
C PRO A 47 -7.98 0.17 -2.10
N HIS A 48 -7.52 0.87 -1.06
CA HIS A 48 -6.93 0.31 0.15
C HIS A 48 -7.98 0.05 1.25
N GLY A 49 -9.15 0.70 1.18
CA GLY A 49 -10.15 0.69 2.25
C GLY A 49 -11.20 -0.44 2.21
N SER A 50 -11.24 -1.28 1.17
CA SER A 50 -12.21 -2.39 1.10
C SER A 50 -11.79 -3.51 0.15
N ASN A 51 -12.23 -4.74 0.43
CA ASN A 51 -11.92 -5.91 -0.41
C ASN A 51 -13.11 -6.49 -1.21
N ASP A 52 -14.27 -5.83 -1.25
CA ASP A 52 -15.47 -6.35 -1.93
C ASP A 52 -15.43 -6.24 -3.46
N VAL A 53 -16.18 -7.12 -4.12
CA VAL A 53 -16.21 -7.25 -5.59
C VAL A 53 -16.91 -6.06 -6.30
N PRO A 54 -18.11 -5.61 -5.89
CA PRO A 54 -18.78 -4.47 -6.53
C PRO A 54 -17.92 -3.20 -6.54
N SER A 55 -17.27 -2.89 -5.42
CA SER A 55 -16.40 -1.71 -5.34
C SER A 55 -15.16 -1.87 -6.23
N ASN A 56 -14.54 -3.05 -6.26
CA ASN A 56 -13.42 -3.34 -7.16
C ASN A 56 -13.81 -3.12 -8.65
N GLN A 57 -14.99 -3.58 -9.08
CA GLN A 57 -15.46 -3.38 -10.46
C GLN A 57 -15.56 -1.91 -10.87
N MET A 58 -15.83 -1.01 -9.92
CA MET A 58 -15.82 0.42 -10.18
C MET A 58 -14.39 0.99 -10.13
N ARG A 59 -13.62 0.63 -9.11
CA ARG A 59 -12.24 1.14 -8.91
C ARG A 59 -11.28 0.80 -10.04
N THR A 60 -11.41 -0.37 -10.66
CA THR A 60 -10.59 -0.77 -11.83
C THR A 60 -10.77 0.12 -13.06
N THR A 61 -11.78 1.00 -13.07
CA THR A 61 -11.95 2.04 -14.10
C THR A 61 -11.34 3.39 -13.73
N LEU A 62 -10.99 3.58 -12.45
CA LEU A 62 -10.55 4.84 -11.86
C LEU A 62 -9.05 4.83 -11.51
N TYR A 63 -8.53 3.69 -11.07
CA TYR A 63 -7.17 3.53 -10.58
C TYR A 63 -6.39 2.50 -11.39
N GLU A 64 -5.09 2.75 -11.50
CA GLU A 64 -4.13 1.86 -12.14
C GLU A 64 -3.07 1.43 -11.13
N GLY A 65 -2.62 0.18 -11.22
CA GLY A 65 -1.46 -0.32 -10.46
C GLY A 65 -0.15 -0.24 -11.27
N LEU A 66 0.95 -0.69 -10.67
CA LEU A 66 2.26 -0.73 -11.37
C LEU A 66 2.23 -1.63 -12.60
N VAL A 67 1.57 -2.77 -12.48
CA VAL A 67 1.42 -3.77 -13.54
C VAL A 67 -0.03 -4.23 -13.62
N LYS A 68 -0.39 -5.00 -14.65
CA LYS A 68 -1.70 -5.62 -14.77
C LYS A 68 -1.60 -7.04 -15.29
N LEU A 69 -2.62 -7.85 -15.03
CA LEU A 69 -2.81 -9.13 -15.72
C LEU A 69 -3.64 -8.91 -16.99
N ASP A 70 -3.25 -9.57 -18.07
CA ASP A 70 -4.08 -9.66 -19.27
C ASP A 70 -5.04 -10.85 -19.24
N GLU A 71 -5.79 -11.05 -20.34
CA GLU A 71 -6.75 -12.14 -20.48
C GLU A 71 -6.12 -13.55 -20.38
N ASN A 72 -4.80 -13.66 -20.57
CA ASN A 72 -4.06 -14.91 -20.47
C ASN A 72 -3.41 -15.09 -19.09
N MET A 73 -3.68 -14.20 -18.14
CA MET A 73 -3.03 -14.16 -16.83
C MET A 73 -1.52 -13.86 -16.92
N GLU A 74 -1.09 -13.15 -17.97
CA GLU A 74 0.29 -12.70 -18.10
C GLU A 74 0.44 -11.28 -17.55
N ILE A 75 1.55 -11.02 -16.86
CA ILE A 75 1.88 -9.70 -16.32
C ILE A 75 2.27 -8.77 -17.48
N GLN A 76 1.62 -7.61 -17.54
CA GLN A 76 1.83 -6.57 -18.55
C GLN A 76 2.19 -5.23 -17.88
N PRO A 77 3.01 -4.40 -18.54
CA PRO A 77 3.29 -3.04 -18.08
C PRO A 77 2.03 -2.19 -17.94
N LEU A 78 1.96 -1.40 -16.85
CA LEU A 78 0.95 -0.37 -16.64
C LEU A 78 1.63 0.93 -16.19
N LEU A 79 1.54 1.35 -14.92
CA LEU A 79 2.25 2.54 -14.45
C LEU A 79 3.77 2.34 -14.40
N ALA A 80 4.23 1.11 -14.18
CA ALA A 80 5.61 0.71 -14.45
C ALA A 80 5.75 0.28 -15.92
N SER A 81 6.72 0.86 -16.62
CA SER A 81 7.06 0.50 -18.00
C SER A 81 7.94 -0.76 -18.10
N GLU A 82 8.79 -0.97 -17.10
CA GLU A 82 9.74 -2.09 -17.04
C GLU A 82 10.09 -2.39 -15.58
N TRP A 83 10.44 -3.65 -15.28
CA TRP A 83 10.93 -4.06 -13.98
C TRP A 83 12.01 -5.14 -14.12
N GLU A 84 12.95 -5.16 -13.19
CA GLU A 84 14.05 -6.11 -13.14
C GLU A 84 14.18 -6.68 -11.73
N ALA A 85 14.21 -8.01 -11.61
CA ALA A 85 14.58 -8.67 -10.36
C ALA A 85 16.11 -8.65 -10.24
N VAL A 86 16.62 -7.89 -9.27
CA VAL A 86 18.07 -7.73 -9.03
C VAL A 86 18.61 -8.95 -8.27
N ASP A 87 17.81 -9.47 -7.36
CA ASP A 87 18.06 -10.69 -6.60
C ASP A 87 16.73 -11.37 -6.20
N ASP A 88 16.77 -12.36 -5.31
CA ASP A 88 15.59 -13.14 -4.91
C ASP A 88 14.56 -12.32 -4.10
N THR A 89 14.96 -11.16 -3.57
CA THR A 89 14.18 -10.30 -2.65
C THR A 89 13.97 -8.87 -3.16
N THR A 90 14.68 -8.48 -4.22
CA THR A 90 14.73 -7.07 -4.67
C THR A 90 14.28 -6.95 -6.12
N CYS A 91 13.31 -6.06 -6.37
CA CYS A 91 12.86 -5.73 -7.72
C CYS A 91 12.84 -4.22 -7.95
N VAL A 92 13.46 -3.77 -9.04
CA VAL A 92 13.53 -2.37 -9.45
C VAL A 92 12.53 -2.11 -10.56
N PHE A 93 11.72 -1.06 -10.43
CA PHE A 93 10.69 -0.65 -11.37
C PHE A 93 11.03 0.70 -11.99
N ASN A 94 10.94 0.78 -13.31
CA ASN A 94 10.98 2.02 -14.07
C ASN A 94 9.54 2.49 -14.31
N LEU A 95 9.23 3.70 -13.87
CA LEU A 95 7.89 4.30 -13.91
C LEU A 95 7.69 5.10 -15.20
N ARG A 96 6.44 5.20 -15.65
CA ARG A 96 6.08 6.04 -16.79
C ARG A 96 6.13 7.52 -16.41
N GLU A 97 6.88 8.29 -17.19
CA GLU A 97 6.95 9.75 -17.08
C GLU A 97 5.69 10.43 -17.65
N GLY A 98 5.35 11.60 -17.10
CA GLY A 98 4.27 12.46 -17.60
C GLY A 98 2.86 11.92 -17.36
N VAL A 99 2.71 10.96 -16.43
CA VAL A 99 1.41 10.50 -15.95
C VAL A 99 0.91 11.47 -14.88
N THR A 100 -0.37 11.86 -14.99
CA THR A 100 -1.01 12.79 -14.05
C THR A 100 -2.30 12.19 -13.51
N PHE A 101 -2.58 12.44 -12.24
CA PHE A 101 -3.85 12.11 -11.62
C PHE A 101 -4.98 13.06 -12.07
N HIS A 102 -6.22 12.71 -11.73
CA HIS A 102 -7.39 13.53 -12.08
C HIS A 102 -7.43 14.89 -11.38
N ASP A 103 -6.69 15.06 -10.27
CA ASP A 103 -6.50 16.34 -9.57
C ASP A 103 -5.38 17.20 -10.19
N GLY A 104 -4.62 16.66 -11.15
CA GLY A 104 -3.52 17.33 -11.85
C GLY A 104 -2.14 17.12 -11.22
N THR A 105 -2.03 16.38 -10.11
CA THR A 105 -0.74 16.00 -9.52
C THR A 105 -0.02 14.95 -10.39
N GLU A 106 1.30 14.87 -10.26
CA GLU A 106 2.14 13.96 -11.05
C GLU A 106 2.31 12.61 -10.35
N PHE A 107 2.45 11.54 -11.14
CA PHE A 107 2.79 10.21 -10.65
C PHE A 107 4.31 9.99 -10.73
N ASN A 108 4.91 9.58 -9.61
CA ASN A 108 6.35 9.37 -9.47
C ASN A 108 6.65 8.30 -8.38
N ALA A 109 7.91 8.09 -8.05
CA ALA A 109 8.34 7.10 -7.06
C ALA A 109 7.86 7.39 -5.63
N GLU A 110 7.74 8.67 -5.23
CA GLU A 110 7.18 9.07 -3.92
C GLU A 110 5.73 8.58 -3.79
N VAL A 111 4.94 8.73 -4.85
CA VAL A 111 3.55 8.25 -4.86
C VAL A 111 3.48 6.73 -4.71
N VAL A 112 4.37 5.98 -5.37
CA VAL A 112 4.42 4.52 -5.22
C VAL A 112 4.71 4.13 -3.78
N LYS A 113 5.72 4.77 -3.17
CA LYS A 113 6.07 4.56 -1.76
C LYS A 113 4.90 4.89 -0.85
N ALA A 114 4.30 6.08 -0.96
CA ALA A 114 3.18 6.51 -0.14
C ALA A 114 1.98 5.55 -0.19
N ASN A 115 1.65 5.01 -1.37
CA ASN A 115 0.55 4.06 -1.50
C ASN A 115 0.85 2.71 -0.84
N LEU A 116 2.05 2.15 -1.06
CA LEU A 116 2.44 0.87 -0.47
C LEU A 116 2.58 0.98 1.06
N ASP A 117 3.17 2.08 1.54
CA ASP A 117 3.29 2.37 2.97
C ASP A 117 1.90 2.49 3.60
N ARG A 118 0.96 3.22 2.97
CA ARG A 118 -0.43 3.33 3.44
C ARG A 118 -1.16 1.99 3.52
N VAL A 119 -0.98 1.10 2.55
CA VAL A 119 -1.62 -0.23 2.59
C VAL A 119 -1.08 -1.07 3.74
N LEU A 120 0.20 -0.89 4.09
CA LEU A 120 0.88 -1.60 5.17
C LEU A 120 0.74 -0.92 6.53
N ASP A 121 0.30 0.33 6.57
CA ASP A 121 0.10 1.09 7.79
C ASP A 121 -0.91 0.39 8.71
N PRO A 122 -0.48 -0.08 9.90
CA PRO A 122 -1.35 -0.76 10.84
C PRO A 122 -2.44 0.16 11.41
N ASN A 123 -2.23 1.48 11.41
CA ASN A 123 -3.24 2.45 11.86
C ASN A 123 -4.33 2.65 10.81
N PHE A 124 -3.96 2.60 9.52
CA PHE A 124 -4.94 2.58 8.44
C PHE A 124 -5.69 1.24 8.41
N ALA A 125 -5.04 0.14 8.79
CA ALA A 125 -5.63 -1.19 8.93
C ALA A 125 -6.33 -1.69 7.66
N SER A 126 -5.65 -1.57 6.51
CA SER A 126 -6.20 -1.98 5.22
C SER A 126 -6.66 -3.44 5.23
N GLU A 127 -7.87 -3.69 4.73
CA GLU A 127 -8.39 -5.05 4.47
C GLU A 127 -7.59 -5.81 3.39
N ARG A 128 -6.67 -5.12 2.70
CA ARG A 128 -5.82 -5.66 1.64
C ARG A 128 -4.36 -5.79 2.04
N ALA A 129 -3.98 -5.38 3.25
CA ALA A 129 -2.59 -5.43 3.73
C ALA A 129 -1.92 -6.79 3.51
N PHE A 130 -2.67 -7.90 3.69
CA PHE A 130 -2.18 -9.27 3.51
C PHE A 130 -1.57 -9.58 2.13
N LEU A 131 -1.90 -8.81 1.09
CA LEU A 131 -1.30 -8.95 -0.23
C LEU A 131 0.11 -8.36 -0.29
N TYR A 132 0.40 -7.40 0.58
CA TYR A 132 1.63 -6.59 0.52
C TYR A 132 2.57 -6.86 1.70
N THR A 133 2.19 -7.65 2.71
CA THR A 133 3.00 -7.93 3.92
C THR A 133 4.39 -8.52 3.66
N ALA A 134 4.64 -9.02 2.44
CA ALA A 134 5.99 -9.47 2.06
C ALA A 134 6.93 -8.29 1.79
N VAL A 135 6.42 -7.14 1.38
CA VAL A 135 7.17 -5.90 1.15
C VAL A 135 7.72 -5.41 2.49
N GLU A 136 9.04 -5.29 2.55
CA GLU A 136 9.80 -4.81 3.71
C GLU A 136 10.11 -3.31 3.56
N SER A 137 10.52 -2.89 2.36
CA SER A 137 10.82 -1.48 2.10
C SER A 137 10.55 -1.09 0.64
N VAL A 138 10.23 0.18 0.45
CA VAL A 138 10.13 0.83 -0.86
C VAL A 138 11.14 1.97 -0.89
N ASN A 139 12.21 1.79 -1.66
CA ASN A 139 13.33 2.70 -1.74
C ASN A 139 13.24 3.52 -3.02
N ILE A 140 13.37 4.85 -2.89
CA ILE A 140 13.33 5.76 -4.03
C ILE A 140 14.76 5.92 -4.55
N ILE A 141 15.01 5.39 -5.75
CA ILE A 141 16.32 5.45 -6.40
C ILE A 141 16.44 6.75 -7.21
N ASP A 142 15.35 7.12 -7.88
CA ASP A 142 15.19 8.36 -8.65
C ASP A 142 13.69 8.70 -8.75
N GLU A 143 13.36 9.87 -9.32
CA GLU A 143 11.98 10.36 -9.47
C GLU A 143 11.05 9.34 -10.15
N TYR A 144 11.57 8.58 -11.14
CA TYR A 144 10.82 7.55 -11.86
C TYR A 144 11.42 6.14 -11.71
N ILE A 145 12.25 5.92 -10.67
CA ILE A 145 12.85 4.62 -10.39
C ILE A 145 12.64 4.27 -8.93
N VAL A 146 11.93 3.18 -8.68
CA VAL A 146 11.62 2.70 -7.33
C VAL A 146 12.09 1.25 -7.18
N GLU A 147 12.69 0.95 -6.04
CA GLU A 147 13.11 -0.39 -5.64
C GLU A 147 12.17 -0.90 -4.56
N ILE A 148 11.61 -2.10 -4.75
CA ILE A 148 10.78 -2.78 -3.76
C ILE A 148 11.56 -3.98 -3.24
N VAL A 149 11.76 -4.03 -1.93
CA VAL A 149 12.45 -5.10 -1.22
C VAL A 149 11.43 -5.92 -0.45
N THR A 150 11.53 -7.24 -0.51
CA THR A 150 10.69 -8.17 0.25
C THR A 150 11.49 -8.91 1.33
N SER A 151 10.89 -9.12 2.49
CA SER A 151 11.51 -9.75 3.67
C SER A 151 11.97 -11.20 3.47
N TYR A 152 11.54 -11.85 2.39
CA TYR A 152 11.96 -13.18 1.97
C TYR A 152 11.72 -13.33 0.46
N PRO A 153 12.31 -14.35 -0.20
CA PRO A 153 12.06 -14.57 -1.63
C PRO A 153 10.58 -14.71 -1.95
N TYR A 154 10.03 -13.78 -2.73
CA TYR A 154 8.59 -13.65 -2.93
C TYR A 154 8.20 -13.63 -4.41
N SER A 155 7.99 -14.82 -4.97
CA SER A 155 7.62 -14.98 -6.38
C SER A 155 6.32 -14.27 -6.80
N PRO A 156 5.25 -14.19 -5.98
CA PRO A 156 3.98 -13.57 -6.37
C PRO A 156 3.95 -12.03 -6.39
N LEU A 157 5.09 -11.35 -6.24
CA LEU A 157 5.14 -9.89 -6.08
C LEU A 157 4.39 -9.16 -7.19
N LEU A 158 4.65 -9.52 -8.46
CA LEU A 158 4.02 -8.86 -9.61
C LEU A 158 2.52 -9.13 -9.69
N GLU A 159 2.09 -10.35 -9.39
CA GLU A 159 0.68 -10.72 -9.33
C GLU A 159 -0.06 -9.90 -8.25
N HIS A 160 0.55 -9.68 -7.09
CA HIS A 160 -0.04 -8.88 -6.02
C HIS A 160 -0.05 -7.38 -6.34
N LEU A 161 1.00 -6.87 -6.99
CA LEU A 161 1.03 -5.49 -7.50
C LEU A 161 0.04 -5.25 -8.66
N SER A 162 -0.45 -6.31 -9.32
CA SER A 162 -1.51 -6.23 -10.33
C SER A 162 -2.92 -6.16 -9.75
N HIS A 163 -3.08 -6.44 -8.45
CA HIS A 163 -4.37 -6.43 -7.77
C HIS A 163 -4.88 -4.98 -7.62
N ASP A 164 -6.20 -4.77 -7.61
CA ASP A 164 -6.80 -3.43 -7.42
C ASP A 164 -6.40 -2.76 -6.09
N GLY A 165 -5.89 -3.53 -5.12
CA GLY A 165 -5.36 -3.00 -3.87
C GLY A 165 -4.05 -2.25 -4.01
N GLY A 166 -3.37 -2.40 -5.15
CA GLY A 166 -2.17 -1.66 -5.52
C GLY A 166 -2.49 -0.52 -6.47
N GLY A 167 -3.76 -0.15 -6.60
CA GLY A 167 -4.19 1.01 -7.38
C GLY A 167 -3.66 2.29 -6.76
N MET A 168 -2.97 3.10 -7.55
CA MET A 168 -2.28 4.30 -7.07
C MET A 168 -3.26 5.45 -6.89
N MET A 169 -3.22 6.07 -5.71
CA MET A 169 -3.85 7.36 -5.40
C MET A 169 -2.82 8.48 -5.42
N SER A 170 -3.25 9.71 -5.68
CA SER A 170 -2.38 10.88 -5.55
C SER A 170 -1.98 11.08 -4.08
N GLN A 171 -0.80 11.68 -3.89
CA GLN A 171 -0.31 12.01 -2.57
C GLN A 171 -1.28 12.95 -1.84
N ASP A 172 -1.73 14.03 -2.49
CA ASP A 172 -2.73 14.96 -1.94
C ASP A 172 -4.00 14.25 -1.44
N LEU A 173 -4.49 13.22 -2.15
CA LEU A 173 -5.67 12.46 -1.72
C LEU A 173 -5.38 11.62 -0.47
N ILE A 174 -4.20 11.00 -0.40
CA ILE A 174 -3.75 10.24 0.77
C ILE A 174 -3.62 11.15 2.00
N GLU A 175 -2.95 12.29 1.82
CA GLU A 175 -2.73 13.29 2.88
C GLU A 175 -4.07 13.83 3.39
N ALA A 176 -4.97 14.22 2.49
CA ALA A 176 -6.30 14.69 2.85
C ALA A 176 -7.11 13.61 3.61
N ASP A 177 -6.96 12.34 3.26
CA ASP A 177 -7.63 11.26 3.99
C ASP A 177 -7.08 11.10 5.42
N TYR A 178 -5.76 11.12 5.61
CA TYR A 178 -5.15 11.09 6.94
C TYR A 178 -5.53 12.32 7.78
N GLU A 179 -5.51 13.52 7.21
CA GLU A 179 -5.98 14.74 7.89
C GLU A 179 -7.43 14.61 8.36
N ASN A 180 -8.32 14.12 7.48
CA ASN A 180 -9.72 13.88 7.82
C ASN A 180 -9.87 12.82 8.92
N ALA A 181 -9.04 11.78 8.91
CA ALA A 181 -9.04 10.73 9.94
C ALA A 181 -8.59 11.27 11.31
N LEU A 182 -7.53 12.09 11.34
CA LEU A 182 -7.03 12.75 12.55
C LEU A 182 -8.08 13.72 13.13
N GLU A 183 -8.72 14.54 12.26
CA GLU A 183 -9.80 15.44 12.67
C GLU A 183 -10.99 14.68 13.25
N GLN A 184 -11.43 13.60 12.60
CA GLN A 184 -12.53 12.76 13.08
C GLN A 184 -12.20 12.04 14.38
N ALA A 185 -10.94 11.65 14.57
CA ALA A 185 -10.46 11.06 15.81
C ALA A 185 -10.33 12.10 16.94
N GLY A 186 -10.41 13.40 16.64
CA GLY A 186 -10.22 14.48 17.61
C GLY A 186 -8.79 14.56 18.13
N VAL A 187 -7.83 14.11 17.33
CA VAL A 187 -6.41 14.08 17.66
C VAL A 187 -5.77 15.40 17.20
N GLU A 188 -5.18 16.16 18.13
CA GLU A 188 -4.44 17.39 17.81
C GLU A 188 -3.02 17.08 17.32
N LEU A 189 -2.89 16.21 16.30
CA LEU A 189 -1.63 15.98 15.59
C LEU A 189 -1.74 16.61 14.20
N SER A 190 -0.68 17.30 13.78
CA SER A 190 -0.49 17.63 12.37
C SER A 190 -0.13 16.37 11.57
N LEU A 191 -0.33 16.43 10.24
CA LEU A 191 0.05 15.34 9.35
C LEU A 191 1.56 15.09 9.35
N GLU A 192 2.37 16.15 9.48
CA GLU A 192 3.83 16.07 9.60
C GLU A 192 4.22 15.30 10.88
N GLU A 193 3.62 15.65 12.01
CA GLU A 193 3.83 14.92 13.27
C GLU A 193 3.35 13.46 13.17
N TYR A 194 2.25 13.19 12.46
CA TYR A 194 1.80 11.81 12.20
C TYR A 194 2.83 11.02 11.40
N TYR A 195 3.39 11.59 10.32
CA TYR A 195 4.39 10.92 9.52
C TYR A 195 5.73 10.74 10.24
N GLU A 196 6.19 11.75 10.98
CA GLU A 196 7.37 11.61 11.86
C GLU A 196 7.18 10.43 12.84
N LEU A 197 6.00 10.32 13.45
CA LEU A 197 5.66 9.19 14.34
C LEU A 197 5.62 7.84 13.61
N CYS A 198 5.24 7.80 12.33
CA CYS A 198 5.25 6.59 11.51
C CYS A 198 6.67 6.18 11.09
N GLU A 199 7.53 7.15 10.74
CA GLU A 199 8.92 6.91 10.34
C GLU A 199 9.79 6.46 11.52
N ASP A 200 9.61 7.08 12.69
CA ASP A 200 10.35 6.71 13.92
C ASP A 200 9.85 5.39 14.54
N GLY A 201 8.64 4.94 14.17
CA GLY A 201 7.86 3.95 14.93
C GLY A 201 7.63 2.59 14.27
N GLY A 202 8.46 2.15 13.32
CA GLY A 202 8.33 0.86 12.63
C GLY A 202 7.86 -0.29 13.53
N SER A 203 6.57 -0.67 13.42
CA SER A 203 5.89 -1.79 14.10
C SER A 203 5.76 -1.79 15.64
N ASP A 204 6.25 -0.77 16.36
CA ASP A 204 6.44 -0.78 17.83
C ASP A 204 5.51 0.17 18.63
N ASN A 205 4.30 0.44 18.14
CA ASN A 205 3.42 1.47 18.70
C ASN A 205 2.24 0.97 19.56
N ALA A 206 2.27 -0.25 20.10
CA ALA A 206 1.14 -0.77 20.88
C ALA A 206 1.03 -0.15 22.29
N LEU A 207 2.14 0.17 22.96
CA LEU A 207 2.12 0.52 24.39
C LEU A 207 1.91 2.01 24.66
N VAL A 208 2.50 2.88 23.86
CA VAL A 208 2.46 4.34 24.08
C VAL A 208 1.05 4.91 24.01
N PRO A 209 0.22 4.59 22.99
CA PRO A 209 -1.17 5.06 22.97
C PRO A 209 -1.99 4.51 24.13
N LEU A 210 -1.65 3.33 24.67
CA LEU A 210 -2.44 2.66 25.71
C LEU A 210 -2.07 3.07 27.14
N PHE A 211 -0.81 3.42 27.40
CA PHE A 211 -0.30 3.55 28.77
C PHE A 211 0.55 4.79 29.05
N HIS A 212 1.03 5.51 28.03
CA HIS A 212 1.80 6.74 28.26
C HIS A 212 0.89 7.84 28.83
N SER A 213 1.43 8.68 29.71
CA SER A 213 0.65 9.77 30.33
C SER A 213 0.29 10.91 29.38
N ASP A 214 1.00 11.08 28.26
CA ASP A 214 0.59 12.03 27.20
C ASP A 214 -0.61 11.53 26.39
N SER A 215 -0.93 10.23 26.46
CA SER A 215 -2.01 9.60 25.70
C SER A 215 -3.35 9.60 26.44
N LEU A 216 -3.52 10.42 27.49
CA LEU A 216 -4.71 10.43 28.34
C LEU A 216 -5.99 10.75 27.56
N GLY A 217 -7.00 9.87 27.65
CA GLY A 217 -8.35 10.15 27.16
C GLY A 217 -9.01 9.00 26.40
N ASP A 218 -10.14 9.30 25.77
CA ASP A 218 -11.03 8.32 25.15
C ASP A 218 -10.43 7.61 23.92
N VAL A 219 -9.38 8.14 23.30
CA VAL A 219 -8.71 7.54 22.14
C VAL A 219 -7.43 6.76 22.48
N GLY A 220 -6.88 6.95 23.67
CA GLY A 220 -5.61 6.37 24.08
C GLY A 220 -5.67 5.65 25.43
N ASN A 221 -4.95 6.19 26.42
CA ASN A 221 -4.86 5.70 27.78
C ASN A 221 -6.17 5.96 28.54
N ARG A 222 -7.13 5.07 28.28
CA ARG A 222 -8.50 5.08 28.83
C ARG A 222 -8.56 4.73 30.32
N SER A 223 -7.48 4.16 30.86
CA SER A 223 -7.32 3.94 32.29
C SER A 223 -7.01 5.22 33.07
N PHE A 224 -6.69 6.32 32.37
CA PHE A 224 -6.12 7.51 32.96
C PHE A 224 -4.88 7.21 33.81
N TYR A 225 -4.10 6.22 33.36
CA TYR A 225 -2.94 5.73 34.07
C TYR A 225 -1.77 6.70 33.90
N VAL A 226 -1.01 6.94 34.96
CA VAL A 226 0.13 7.86 34.92
C VAL A 226 1.25 7.22 35.74
N SER A 227 2.40 7.03 35.11
CA SER A 227 3.60 6.53 35.76
C SER A 227 4.84 7.11 35.10
N GLU A 228 5.55 7.98 35.83
CA GLU A 228 6.79 8.60 35.34
C GLU A 228 7.85 7.55 34.99
N GLU A 229 7.86 6.41 35.69
CA GLU A 229 8.79 5.31 35.44
C GLU A 229 8.45 4.57 34.14
N LEU A 230 7.16 4.32 33.89
CA LEU A 230 6.72 3.72 32.64
C LEU A 230 6.95 4.66 31.46
N ASP A 231 6.60 5.93 31.61
CA ASP A 231 6.77 6.95 30.58
C ASP A 231 8.24 7.03 30.15
N ALA A 232 9.16 7.11 31.11
CA ALA A 232 10.60 7.16 30.83
C ALA A 232 11.12 5.90 30.09
N LEU A 233 10.57 4.72 30.38
CA LEU A 233 10.93 3.49 29.65
C LEU A 233 10.36 3.49 28.24
N LEU A 234 9.12 3.93 28.05
CA LEU A 234 8.50 3.99 26.73
C LEU A 234 9.19 5.03 25.84
N ASP A 235 9.61 6.17 26.39
CA ASP A 235 10.40 7.17 25.66
C ASP A 235 11.79 6.63 25.31
N ALA A 236 12.48 5.99 26.26
CA ALA A 236 13.77 5.36 25.99
C ALA A 236 13.68 4.25 24.94
N GLY A 237 12.59 3.47 24.94
CA GLY A 237 12.36 2.40 23.97
C GLY A 237 12.18 2.90 22.53
N LYS A 238 11.62 4.10 22.36
CA LYS A 238 11.51 4.77 21.06
C LYS A 238 12.87 5.24 20.55
N GLU A 239 13.70 5.79 21.43
CA GLU A 239 15.00 6.35 21.05
C GLU A 239 16.11 5.29 20.91
N GLU A 240 15.90 4.07 21.41
CA GLU A 240 16.92 3.01 21.42
C GLU A 240 17.07 2.33 20.04
N VAL A 241 18.32 2.23 19.60
CA VAL A 241 18.70 1.73 18.27
C VAL A 241 19.25 0.30 18.31
N ASP A 242 19.64 -0.19 19.49
CA ASP A 242 20.06 -1.58 19.69
C ASP A 242 18.86 -2.46 20.03
N ASP A 243 18.62 -3.50 19.21
CA ASP A 243 17.44 -4.35 19.33
C ASP A 243 17.36 -5.12 20.66
N ASP A 244 18.49 -5.63 21.16
CA ASP A 244 18.53 -6.38 22.43
C ASP A 244 18.25 -5.46 23.61
N ALA A 245 18.81 -4.24 23.58
CA ALA A 245 18.55 -3.22 24.60
C ALA A 245 17.09 -2.75 24.57
N ARG A 246 16.54 -2.50 23.38
CA ARG A 246 15.14 -2.09 23.19
C ARG A 246 14.18 -3.18 23.66
N GLU A 247 14.44 -4.45 23.35
CA GLU A 247 13.64 -5.57 23.84
C GLU A 247 13.61 -5.61 25.38
N GLN A 248 14.75 -5.35 26.02
CA GLN A 248 14.82 -5.32 27.48
C GLN A 248 14.04 -4.16 28.09
N ILE A 249 14.12 -2.97 27.49
CA ILE A 249 13.34 -1.79 27.91
C ILE A 249 11.84 -2.09 27.88
N TYR A 250 11.35 -2.72 26.80
CA TYR A 250 9.93 -3.06 26.70
C TYR A 250 9.51 -4.20 27.63
N LYS A 251 10.40 -5.15 27.94
CA LYS A 251 10.14 -6.16 28.99
C LYS A 251 9.94 -5.52 30.36
N ASP A 252 10.78 -4.54 30.69
CA ASP A 252 10.70 -3.81 31.94
C ASP A 252 9.41 -2.96 31.99
N ALA A 253 9.06 -2.27 30.89
CA ALA A 253 7.80 -1.54 30.76
C ALA A 253 6.58 -2.46 30.90
N ALA A 254 6.58 -3.62 30.25
CA ALA A 254 5.51 -4.61 30.36
C ALA A 254 5.37 -5.16 31.79
N GLN A 255 6.48 -5.33 32.51
CA GLN A 255 6.45 -5.77 33.91
C GLN A 255 5.75 -4.74 34.79
N ILE A 256 6.04 -3.45 34.62
CA ILE A 256 5.35 -2.36 35.33
C ILE A 256 3.85 -2.39 35.05
N ILE A 257 3.46 -2.49 33.77
CA ILE A 257 2.04 -2.57 33.38
C ILE A 257 1.35 -3.78 34.03
N VAL A 258 2.01 -4.94 34.10
CA VAL A 258 1.45 -6.14 34.74
C VAL A 258 1.32 -5.97 36.26
N GLU A 259 2.31 -5.36 36.91
CA GLU A 259 2.33 -5.17 38.36
C GLU A 259 1.31 -4.10 38.81
N ASP A 260 1.24 -2.99 38.09
CA ASP A 260 0.32 -1.89 38.40
C ASP A 260 -1.11 -2.17 37.96
N ALA A 261 -1.28 -3.09 37.00
CA ALA A 261 -2.56 -3.52 36.45
C ALA A 261 -3.51 -2.36 36.14
N PRO A 262 -3.08 -1.37 35.32
CA PRO A 262 -3.83 -0.14 35.06
C PRO A 262 -5.16 -0.39 34.35
N ALA A 263 -5.27 -1.52 33.65
CA ALA A 263 -6.48 -1.99 33.03
C ALA A 263 -6.82 -3.42 33.49
N ILE A 264 -8.08 -3.65 33.87
CA ILE A 264 -8.60 -4.99 34.11
C ILE A 264 -9.21 -5.50 32.80
N PHE A 265 -8.52 -6.43 32.15
CA PHE A 265 -9.02 -7.10 30.96
C PHE A 265 -10.13 -8.08 31.33
N VAL A 266 -11.38 -7.59 31.30
CA VAL A 266 -12.59 -8.37 31.65
C VAL A 266 -12.92 -9.49 30.67
N ARG A 267 -12.26 -9.51 29.51
CA ARG A 267 -12.38 -10.55 28.50
C ARG A 267 -11.00 -10.89 27.96
N HIS A 268 -10.55 -12.10 28.25
CA HIS A 268 -9.48 -12.73 27.48
C HIS A 268 -10.15 -13.60 26.42
N GLY A 269 -9.91 -13.31 25.15
CA GLY A 269 -10.40 -14.14 24.05
C GLY A 269 -9.59 -15.42 23.99
N GLU A 270 -10.13 -16.53 24.48
CA GLU A 270 -9.54 -17.83 24.19
C GLU A 270 -9.81 -18.16 22.72
N TYR A 271 -8.75 -18.14 21.92
CA TYR A 271 -8.82 -18.57 20.53
C TYR A 271 -8.52 -20.07 20.46
N LEU A 272 -9.53 -20.86 20.12
CA LEU A 272 -9.39 -22.30 19.90
C LEU A 272 -9.03 -22.57 18.44
N ASN A 273 -7.75 -22.87 18.21
CA ASN A 273 -7.28 -23.38 16.93
C ASN A 273 -7.31 -24.92 16.96
N ALA A 274 -8.08 -25.52 16.06
CA ALA A 274 -8.11 -26.96 15.87
C ALA A 274 -7.39 -27.33 14.57
N TYR A 275 -6.40 -28.23 14.67
CA TYR A 275 -5.69 -28.77 13.52
C TYR A 275 -5.63 -30.30 13.59
N ARG A 276 -5.37 -30.92 12.45
CA ARG A 276 -5.24 -32.38 12.32
C ARG A 276 -3.94 -32.85 12.99
N THR A 277 -3.97 -33.98 13.69
CA THR A 277 -2.78 -34.53 14.38
C THR A 277 -1.65 -34.92 13.44
N GLU A 278 -1.97 -35.14 12.18
CA GLU A 278 -1.04 -35.44 11.09
C GLU A 278 -0.31 -34.18 10.57
N LEU A 279 -0.75 -32.98 10.97
CA LEU A 279 -0.15 -31.72 10.56
C LEU A 279 1.05 -31.40 11.47
N GLN A 280 2.24 -31.35 10.89
CA GLN A 280 3.49 -31.07 11.56
C GLN A 280 3.92 -29.61 11.38
N ASN A 281 4.75 -29.14 12.31
CA ASN A 281 5.35 -27.80 12.33
C ASN A 281 4.34 -26.64 12.40
N VAL A 282 3.23 -26.85 13.14
CA VAL A 282 2.26 -25.80 13.44
C VAL A 282 2.89 -24.76 14.36
N GLN A 283 3.21 -23.60 13.80
CA GLN A 283 3.65 -22.43 14.54
C GLN A 283 2.57 -21.35 14.50
N MET A 284 2.43 -20.58 15.57
CA MET A 284 1.48 -19.48 15.65
C MET A 284 2.23 -18.19 15.96
N ASP A 285 1.79 -17.07 15.37
CA ASP A 285 2.32 -15.75 15.70
C ASP A 285 1.71 -15.20 17.02
N ARG A 286 2.20 -14.04 17.45
CA ARG A 286 1.74 -13.36 18.68
C ARG A 286 0.26 -12.93 18.64
N PHE A 287 -0.38 -13.00 17.47
CA PHE A 287 -1.79 -12.68 17.25
C PHE A 287 -2.65 -13.94 17.04
N ASN A 288 -2.08 -15.12 17.29
CA ASN A 288 -2.73 -16.43 17.16
C ASN A 288 -3.09 -16.84 15.72
N ASN A 289 -2.39 -16.28 14.72
CA ASN A 289 -2.48 -16.75 13.34
C ASN A 289 -1.55 -17.96 13.13
N ILE A 290 -2.01 -18.97 12.41
CA ILE A 290 -1.18 -20.12 12.04
C ILE A 290 -0.21 -19.71 10.93
N ASN A 291 1.08 -19.94 11.13
CA ASN A 291 2.09 -19.80 10.10
C ASN A 291 2.03 -21.02 9.16
N PHE A 292 1.68 -20.77 7.90
CA PHE A 292 1.53 -21.83 6.90
C PHE A 292 2.81 -22.17 6.12
N LYS A 293 3.91 -21.41 6.30
CA LYS A 293 5.10 -21.51 5.43
C LYS A 293 5.79 -22.88 5.47
N ASP A 294 5.81 -23.51 6.64
CA ASP A 294 6.56 -24.77 6.85
C ASP A 294 5.68 -25.93 7.32
N LEU A 295 4.36 -25.85 7.10
CA LEU A 295 3.41 -26.91 7.45
C LEU A 295 3.52 -28.08 6.48
N TYR A 296 3.47 -29.30 7.02
CA TYR A 296 3.38 -30.51 6.20
C TYR A 296 2.52 -31.59 6.86
N PHE A 297 2.03 -32.53 6.06
CA PHE A 297 1.37 -33.73 6.54
C PHE A 297 2.35 -34.89 6.61
N GLU A 298 2.30 -35.65 7.70
CA GLU A 298 2.97 -36.96 7.82
C GLU A 298 1.97 -38.12 7.62
#